data_AF-A0AA90PLW7-F1
#
_entry.id   AF-A0AA90PLW7-F1
#
_cell.length_a   1.000
_cell.length_b   1.000
_cell.length_c   1.000
_cell.angle_alpha   90.00
_cell.angle_beta   90.00
_cell.angle_gamma   90.00
#
_symmetry.space_group_name_H-M   'P 1'
#
loop_
_entity.id
_entity.type
_entity.pdbx_description
1 polymer ?
#
loop_
_entity_poly.entity_id
_entity_poly.type
_entity_poly.pdbx_seq_one_letter_code
_entity_poly.pdbx_strand_id
1 'polypeptide(L)'
;FTELEGELEAELKLRQKQYKYYLNKLLSFENDGGGGLVEYKTLGEIALKITSGGTPLTSKKEYYDGNIPWLNTKEVKDCRIYATEKTITNLGLENSSAKWIEKNSVIVAMYGATAGRVGINKIPLTTNQACCNITMDDTKANYNYVYYVLLNSYEKLFLWYLVGHKKI
;
A
#
# COMPACT_ATOMS: atom_id res chain seq x y z
N PHE A 1 4.07 -31.91 -20.46
CA PHE A 1 3.50 -30.55 -20.30
C PHE A 1 2.64 -30.49 -19.04
N THR A 2 1.60 -31.32 -18.87
CA THR A 2 0.74 -31.35 -17.67
C THR A 2 1.47 -31.68 -16.35
N GLU A 3 2.48 -32.55 -16.40
CA GLU A 3 3.28 -32.92 -15.21
C GLU A 3 4.13 -31.75 -14.70
N LEU A 4 4.77 -31.00 -15.61
CA LEU A 4 5.57 -29.81 -15.30
C LEU A 4 4.73 -28.67 -14.72
N GLU A 5 3.51 -28.48 -15.24
CA GLU A 5 2.55 -27.50 -14.70
C GLU A 5 2.14 -27.87 -13.27
N GLY A 6 1.85 -29.15 -13.01
CA GLY A 6 1.51 -29.63 -11.68
C GLY A 6 2.65 -29.49 -10.66
N GLU A 7 3.89 -29.79 -11.07
CA GLU A 7 5.08 -29.59 -10.22
C GLU A 7 5.30 -28.10 -9.89
N LEU A 8 5.14 -27.22 -10.89
CA LEU A 8 5.32 -25.79 -10.69
C LEU A 8 4.28 -25.21 -9.73
N GLU A 9 3.02 -25.61 -9.84
CA GLU A 9 1.96 -25.20 -8.92
C GLU A 9 2.22 -25.71 -7.49
N ALA A 10 2.70 -26.95 -7.36
CA ALA A 10 3.07 -27.53 -6.07
C ALA A 10 4.24 -26.76 -5.42
N GLU A 11 5.30 -26.46 -6.17
CA GLU A 11 6.45 -25.68 -5.70
C GLU A 11 6.03 -24.25 -5.32
N LEU A 12 5.20 -23.58 -6.15
CA LEU A 12 4.68 -22.25 -5.85
C LEU A 12 3.93 -22.23 -4.51
N LYS A 13 3.07 -23.23 -4.27
CA LYS A 13 2.33 -23.37 -3.01
C LYS A 13 3.25 -23.60 -1.82
N LEU A 14 4.28 -24.44 -1.98
CA LEU A 14 5.28 -24.70 -0.93
C LEU A 14 6.09 -23.43 -0.61
N ARG A 15 6.49 -22.66 -1.63
CA ARG A 15 7.21 -21.39 -1.46
C ARG A 15 6.37 -20.32 -0.79
N GLN A 16 5.09 -20.20 -1.14
CA GLN A 16 4.17 -19.29 -0.47
C GLN A 16 4.01 -19.65 1.02
N LYS A 17 3.88 -20.95 1.33
CA LYS A 17 3.81 -21.45 2.71
C LYS A 17 5.11 -21.15 3.49
N GLN A 18 6.26 -21.44 2.89
CA GLN A 18 7.57 -21.17 3.47
C GLN A 18 7.77 -19.67 3.74
N TYR A 19 7.45 -18.83 2.76
CA TYR A 19 7.53 -17.37 2.87
C TYR A 19 6.68 -16.84 4.03
N LYS A 20 5.39 -17.23 4.10
CA LYS A 20 4.47 -16.78 5.17
C LYS A 20 4.97 -17.20 6.55
N TYR A 21 5.53 -18.40 6.68
CA TYR A 21 6.13 -18.86 7.95
C TYR A 21 7.28 -17.96 8.40
N TYR A 22 8.26 -17.69 7.52
CA TYR A 22 9.41 -16.86 7.89
C TYR A 22 9.04 -15.39 8.09
N LEU A 23 8.09 -14.86 7.31
CA LEU A 23 7.57 -13.50 7.51
C LEU A 23 6.93 -13.36 8.89
N ASN A 24 6.05 -14.29 9.27
CA ASN A 24 5.43 -14.29 10.59
C ASN A 24 6.46 -14.43 11.69
N LYS A 25 7.44 -15.32 11.54
CA LYS A 25 8.52 -15.49 12.51
C LYS A 25 9.36 -14.21 12.68
N LEU A 26 9.65 -13.52 11.59
CA LEU A 26 10.41 -12.26 11.61
C LEU A 26 9.63 -11.10 12.25
N LEU A 27 8.31 -11.09 12.07
CA LEU A 27 7.41 -10.05 12.58
C LEU A 27 6.73 -10.44 13.91
N SER A 28 7.01 -11.62 14.44
CA SER A 28 6.56 -12.06 15.77
C SER A 28 7.66 -11.76 16.77
N PHE A 29 7.33 -10.91 17.75
CA PHE A 29 8.25 -10.54 18.82
C PHE A 29 7.97 -11.31 20.13
N GLU A 30 7.08 -12.30 20.06
CA GLU A 30 6.76 -13.18 21.17
C GLU A 30 7.78 -14.34 21.21
N ASN A 31 8.70 -14.28 22.17
CA ASN A 31 9.58 -15.38 22.62
C ASN A 31 10.84 -15.69 21.81
N ASP A 32 11.67 -14.71 21.49
CA ASP A 32 13.01 -14.96 20.94
C ASP A 32 14.09 -15.24 22.00
N GLY A 33 13.75 -15.39 23.29
CA GLY A 33 14.71 -15.66 24.38
C GLY A 33 15.80 -14.60 24.59
N GLY A 34 15.83 -13.57 23.75
CA GLY A 34 16.79 -12.47 23.72
C GLY A 34 16.13 -11.13 23.99
N GLY A 35 15.33 -11.03 25.05
CA GLY A 35 15.11 -9.83 25.89
C GLY A 35 15.08 -8.41 25.28
N GLY A 36 14.73 -8.22 24.02
CA GLY A 36 14.56 -6.89 23.42
C GLY A 36 13.14 -6.39 23.69
N LEU A 37 13.00 -5.37 24.53
CA LEU A 37 11.74 -4.62 24.64
C LEU A 37 11.43 -3.98 23.27
N VAL A 38 10.44 -4.49 22.55
CA VAL A 38 9.97 -3.85 21.33
C VAL A 38 9.09 -2.65 21.68
N GLU A 39 9.34 -1.53 21.02
CA GLU A 39 8.51 -0.34 21.17
C GLU A 39 7.35 -0.37 20.18
N TYR A 40 6.13 -0.23 20.70
CA TYR A 40 4.93 -0.09 19.88
C TYR A 40 4.71 1.38 19.54
N LYS A 41 4.69 1.68 18.23
CA LYS A 41 4.41 3.01 17.69
C LYS A 41 3.21 2.98 16.77
N THR A 42 2.42 4.05 16.79
CA THR A 42 1.39 4.31 15.79
C THR A 42 2.03 4.79 14.49
N LEU A 43 1.35 4.60 13.35
CA LEU A 43 1.84 5.13 12.06
C LEU A 43 2.04 6.65 12.10
N GLY A 44 1.22 7.38 12.85
CA GLY A 44 1.34 8.84 12.98
C GLY A 44 2.62 9.31 13.69
N GLU A 45 3.21 8.48 14.55
CA GLU A 45 4.47 8.81 15.25
C GLU A 45 5.71 8.61 14.37
N ILE A 46 5.62 7.70 13.40
CA ILE A 46 6.74 7.26 12.54
C ILE A 46 6.65 7.77 11.10
N ALA A 47 5.50 8.30 10.67
CA ALA A 47 5.32 8.89 9.35
C ALA A 47 5.59 10.40 9.38
N LEU A 48 6.21 10.93 8.32
CA LEU A 48 6.29 12.37 8.08
C LEU A 48 4.92 12.93 7.68
N LYS A 49 4.15 12.14 6.91
CA LYS A 49 2.88 12.57 6.35
C LYS A 49 1.98 11.38 6.05
N ILE A 50 0.72 11.49 6.46
CA ILE A 50 -0.36 10.56 6.11
C ILE A 50 -1.47 11.35 5.45
N THR A 51 -1.79 11.06 4.19
CA THR A 51 -2.81 11.80 3.44
C THR A 51 -3.58 10.93 2.45
N SER A 52 -4.87 11.21 2.30
CA SER A 52 -5.65 10.75 1.14
C SER A 52 -5.32 11.56 -0.12
N GLY A 53 -5.59 10.98 -1.29
CA GLY A 53 -5.53 11.68 -2.58
C GLY A 53 -6.86 12.34 -2.97
N GLY A 54 -7.07 12.50 -4.28
CA GLY A 54 -8.28 13.13 -4.82
C GLY A 54 -8.59 12.69 -6.23
N THR A 55 -9.87 12.73 -6.60
CA THR A 55 -10.33 12.49 -7.97
C THR A 55 -10.73 13.82 -8.58
N PRO A 56 -10.07 14.28 -9.66
CA PRO A 56 -10.55 15.41 -10.45
C PRO A 56 -11.97 15.16 -10.96
N LEU A 57 -12.74 16.21 -11.21
CA LEU A 57 -14.11 16.04 -11.64
C LEU A 57 -14.20 15.24 -12.95
N THR A 58 -14.76 14.02 -12.92
CA THR A 58 -14.78 13.07 -14.05
C THR A 58 -15.47 13.62 -15.30
N SER A 59 -16.42 14.55 -15.14
CA SER A 59 -17.10 15.19 -16.27
C SER A 59 -16.22 16.17 -17.05
N LYS A 60 -15.13 16.67 -16.44
CA LYS A 60 -14.16 17.57 -17.09
C LYS A 60 -13.02 16.77 -17.71
N LYS A 61 -13.18 16.41 -18.99
CA LYS A 61 -12.19 15.62 -19.75
C LYS A 61 -10.80 16.28 -19.79
N GLU A 62 -10.74 17.61 -19.80
CA GLU A 62 -9.50 18.42 -19.75
C GLU A 62 -8.63 18.18 -18.49
N TYR A 63 -9.16 17.53 -17.46
CA TYR A 63 -8.42 17.18 -16.24
C TYR A 63 -7.60 15.89 -16.38
N TYR A 64 -7.83 15.11 -17.43
CA TYR A 64 -7.30 13.76 -17.61
C TYR A 64 -6.37 13.69 -18.83
N ASP A 65 -5.66 12.57 -18.95
CA ASP A 65 -4.78 12.25 -20.09
C ASP A 65 -3.61 13.25 -20.26
N GLY A 66 -3.13 13.78 -19.14
CA GLY A 66 -1.93 14.62 -19.06
C GLY A 66 -0.66 13.81 -18.81
N ASN A 67 0.29 14.42 -18.10
CA ASN A 67 1.60 13.82 -17.80
C ASN A 67 1.82 13.50 -16.32
N ILE A 68 0.82 13.74 -15.46
CA ILE A 68 0.93 13.48 -14.01
C ILE A 68 0.40 12.07 -13.73
N PRO A 69 1.23 11.13 -13.24
CA PRO A 69 0.77 9.80 -12.87
C PRO A 69 -0.33 9.88 -11.82
N TRP A 70 -1.47 9.23 -12.07
CA TRP A 70 -2.61 9.22 -11.16
C TRP A 70 -3.05 7.78 -10.87
N LEU A 71 -2.67 7.29 -9.70
CA LEU A 71 -2.90 5.94 -9.23
C LEU A 71 -4.31 5.78 -8.69
N ASN A 72 -5.04 4.82 -9.25
CA ASN A 72 -6.31 4.37 -8.71
C ASN A 72 -6.11 3.20 -7.73
N THR A 73 -6.93 3.10 -6.67
CA THR A 73 -6.84 1.98 -5.71
C THR A 73 -6.91 0.60 -6.34
N LYS A 74 -7.58 0.45 -7.48
CA LYS A 74 -7.68 -0.84 -8.20
C LYS A 74 -6.31 -1.36 -8.65
N GLU A 75 -5.32 -0.48 -8.78
CA GLU A 75 -3.95 -0.80 -9.19
C GLU A 75 -3.08 -1.20 -7.98
N VAL A 76 -3.53 -0.93 -6.76
CA VAL A 76 -2.83 -1.32 -5.52
C VAL A 76 -3.07 -2.81 -5.26
N LYS A 77 -2.09 -3.62 -5.63
CA LYS A 77 -2.17 -5.10 -5.62
C LYS A 77 -0.95 -5.75 -4.97
N ASP A 78 -0.63 -5.35 -3.75
CA ASP A 78 0.45 -5.96 -2.96
C ASP A 78 1.79 -5.89 -3.72
N CYS A 79 2.06 -4.75 -4.36
CA CYS A 79 3.09 -4.60 -5.38
C CYS A 79 3.94 -3.33 -5.23
N ARG A 80 4.97 -3.25 -6.08
CA ARG A 80 5.73 -2.02 -6.32
C ARG A 80 5.19 -1.34 -7.58
N ILE A 81 4.89 -0.05 -7.48
CA ILE A 81 4.18 0.71 -8.50
C ILE A 81 5.18 1.60 -9.23
N TYR A 82 5.49 1.23 -10.47
CA TYR A 82 6.47 1.96 -11.32
C TYR A 82 5.80 2.83 -12.40
N ALA A 83 4.50 2.66 -12.61
CA ALA A 83 3.68 3.41 -13.55
C ALA A 83 2.22 3.36 -13.10
N THR A 84 1.38 4.23 -13.67
CA THR A 84 -0.07 4.26 -13.45
C THR A 84 -0.80 4.07 -14.78
N GLU A 85 -1.96 3.41 -14.76
CA GLU A 85 -2.80 3.21 -15.95
C GLU A 85 -3.36 4.53 -16.48
N LYS A 86 -3.53 5.53 -15.61
CA LYS A 86 -4.10 6.83 -15.93
C LYS A 86 -3.20 7.96 -15.50
N THR A 87 -3.37 9.09 -16.16
CA THR A 87 -2.72 10.35 -15.84
C THR A 87 -3.74 11.48 -15.73
N ILE A 88 -3.34 12.54 -15.03
CA ILE A 88 -4.10 13.79 -14.94
C ILE A 88 -3.26 14.95 -15.49
N THR A 89 -3.91 16.06 -15.80
CA THR A 89 -3.24 17.30 -16.20
C THR A 89 -2.89 18.15 -14.98
N ASN A 90 -2.05 19.17 -15.15
CA ASN A 90 -1.83 20.18 -14.10
C ASN A 90 -3.15 20.83 -13.66
N LEU A 91 -4.04 21.11 -14.62
CA LEU A 91 -5.37 21.66 -14.34
C LEU A 91 -6.20 20.71 -13.45
N GLY A 92 -6.17 19.40 -13.73
CA GLY A 92 -6.83 18.39 -12.90
C GLY A 92 -6.26 18.28 -11.49
N LEU A 93 -4.93 18.41 -11.35
CA LEU A 93 -4.27 18.44 -10.05
C LEU A 93 -4.68 19.67 -9.23
N GLU A 94 -4.60 20.86 -9.82
CA GLU A 94 -4.92 22.15 -9.17
C GLU A 94 -6.40 22.27 -8.78
N ASN A 95 -7.30 21.62 -9.52
CA ASN A 95 -8.74 21.67 -9.31
C ASN A 95 -9.30 20.42 -8.60
N SER A 96 -8.46 19.71 -7.85
CA SER A 96 -8.87 18.56 -7.06
C SER A 96 -8.11 18.49 -5.74
N SER A 97 -8.46 17.51 -4.89
CA SER A 97 -7.70 17.23 -3.67
C SER A 97 -6.50 16.31 -3.90
N ALA A 98 -6.20 15.95 -5.16
CA ALA A 98 -5.01 15.17 -5.48
C ALA A 98 -3.74 15.94 -5.08
N LYS A 99 -2.73 15.21 -4.65
CA LYS A 99 -1.46 15.78 -4.16
C LYS A 99 -0.33 14.89 -4.63
N TRP A 100 0.83 15.50 -4.86
CA TRP A 100 2.06 14.74 -5.10
C TRP A 100 2.43 13.92 -3.87
N ILE A 101 2.70 12.65 -4.13
CA ILE A 101 3.21 11.67 -3.18
C ILE A 101 4.63 11.33 -3.63
N GLU A 102 5.58 11.56 -2.74
CA GLU A 102 7.00 11.26 -2.96
C GLU A 102 7.22 9.78 -3.23
N LYS A 103 8.29 9.45 -3.97
CA LYS A 103 8.66 8.05 -4.18
C LYS A 103 8.94 7.36 -2.84
N ASN A 104 8.74 6.05 -2.80
CA ASN A 104 8.92 5.19 -1.63
C ASN A 104 7.92 5.41 -0.48
N SER A 105 6.77 6.02 -0.74
CA SER A 105 5.66 6.02 0.21
C SER A 105 4.93 4.67 0.19
N VAL A 106 4.34 4.32 1.33
CA VAL A 106 3.47 3.14 1.47
C VAL A 106 2.03 3.58 1.17
N ILE A 107 1.34 2.86 0.30
CA ILE A 107 -0.01 3.19 -0.15
C ILE A 107 -0.95 2.07 0.30
N VAL A 108 -2.02 2.41 0.99
CA VAL A 108 -3.05 1.46 1.43
C VAL A 108 -4.36 1.78 0.72
N ALA A 109 -4.95 0.80 0.05
CA ALA A 109 -6.30 0.94 -0.49
C ALA A 109 -7.31 0.86 0.66
N MET A 110 -8.01 1.97 0.93
CA MET A 110 -8.88 2.09 2.10
C MET A 110 -10.21 1.35 1.95
N TYR A 111 -10.76 1.30 0.74
CA TYR A 111 -12.06 0.69 0.45
C TYR A 111 -12.21 0.28 -1.02
N GLY A 112 -13.29 -0.44 -1.33
CA GLY A 112 -13.56 -1.01 -2.65
C GLY A 112 -13.03 -2.44 -2.78
N ALA A 113 -12.97 -2.96 -4.00
CA ALA A 113 -12.57 -4.35 -4.28
C ALA A 113 -11.13 -4.69 -3.85
N THR A 114 -10.30 -3.67 -3.62
CA THR A 114 -8.91 -3.80 -3.18
C THR A 114 -8.70 -3.35 -1.73
N ALA A 115 -9.76 -3.17 -0.94
CA ALA A 115 -9.66 -2.74 0.46
C ALA A 115 -8.63 -3.58 1.26
N GLY A 116 -7.75 -2.89 1.99
CA GLY A 116 -6.68 -3.50 2.79
C GLY A 116 -5.41 -3.83 2.01
N ARG A 117 -5.43 -3.82 0.66
CA ARG A 117 -4.22 -4.06 -0.14
C ARG A 117 -3.22 -2.92 0.00
N VAL A 118 -1.95 -3.28 -0.11
CA VAL A 118 -0.84 -2.34 0.13
C VAL A 118 0.04 -2.24 -1.11
N GLY A 119 0.69 -1.10 -1.33
CA GLY A 119 1.68 -0.93 -2.38
C GLY A 119 2.79 0.02 -1.94
N ILE A 120 3.88 0.04 -2.71
CA ILE A 120 4.91 1.09 -2.59
C ILE A 120 5.08 1.74 -3.95
N ASN A 121 4.95 3.05 -4.03
CA ASN A 121 5.27 3.77 -5.24
C ASN A 121 6.79 3.90 -5.44
N LYS A 122 7.24 3.65 -6.66
CA LYS A 122 8.65 3.76 -7.08
C LYS A 122 8.90 4.92 -8.02
N ILE A 123 7.84 5.60 -8.40
CA ILE A 123 7.85 6.92 -9.03
C ILE A 123 7.06 7.90 -8.15
N PRO A 124 7.38 9.20 -8.15
CA PRO A 124 6.45 10.22 -7.66
C PRO A 124 5.13 10.12 -8.43
N LEU A 125 4.01 10.15 -7.72
CA LEU A 125 2.68 10.02 -8.32
C LEU A 125 1.63 10.77 -7.51
N THR A 126 0.43 10.84 -8.03
CA THR A 126 -0.78 11.30 -7.33
C THR A 126 -1.74 10.13 -7.19
N THR A 127 -2.69 10.19 -6.27
CA THR A 127 -3.66 9.11 -6.08
C THR A 127 -5.10 9.61 -6.06
N ASN A 128 -6.05 8.71 -6.25
CA ASN A 128 -7.45 8.99 -5.93
C ASN A 128 -7.67 9.08 -4.40
N GLN A 129 -8.89 9.44 -3.99
CA GLN A 129 -9.29 9.64 -2.60
C GLN A 129 -9.43 8.35 -1.78
N ALA A 130 -9.37 7.20 -2.45
CA ALA A 130 -9.52 5.89 -1.82
C ALA A 130 -8.16 5.27 -1.44
N CYS A 131 -7.04 5.91 -1.80
CA CYS A 131 -5.71 5.58 -1.32
C CYS A 131 -5.36 6.38 -0.04
N CYS A 132 -4.84 5.71 0.97
CA CYS A 132 -4.13 6.33 2.08
C CYS A 132 -2.63 6.27 1.77
N ASN A 133 -1.98 7.43 1.66
CA ASN A 133 -0.57 7.56 1.32
C ASN A 133 0.23 7.90 2.57
N ILE A 134 1.22 7.08 2.88
CA ILE A 134 2.04 7.16 4.09
C ILE A 134 3.48 7.41 3.66
N THR A 135 3.96 8.64 3.82
CA THR A 135 5.37 8.99 3.64
C THR A 135 6.10 8.80 4.97
N MET A 136 7.09 7.92 4.97
CA MET A 136 7.81 7.53 6.18
C MET A 136 8.90 8.52 6.57
N ASP A 137 9.15 8.63 7.86
CA ASP A 137 10.37 9.23 8.38
C ASP A 137 11.47 8.16 8.39
N ASP A 138 12.40 8.24 7.43
CA ASP A 138 13.48 7.26 7.27
C ASP A 138 14.43 7.20 8.48
N THR A 139 14.41 8.21 9.37
CA THR A 139 15.15 8.18 10.64
C THR A 139 14.47 7.33 11.72
N LYS A 140 13.17 7.07 11.58
CA LYS A 140 12.36 6.32 12.55
C LYS A 140 12.03 4.92 12.08
N ALA A 141 11.68 4.75 10.79
CA ALA A 141 11.29 3.45 10.26
C ALA A 141 11.51 3.35 8.75
N ASN A 142 12.02 2.20 8.31
CA ASN A 142 12.14 1.90 6.89
C ASN A 142 10.76 1.61 6.28
N TYR A 143 10.41 2.28 5.20
CA TYR A 143 9.12 2.07 4.51
C TYR A 143 8.89 0.63 4.03
N ASN A 144 9.96 -0.15 3.73
CA ASN A 144 9.81 -1.56 3.39
C ASN A 144 9.35 -2.40 4.59
N TYR A 145 9.87 -2.10 5.79
CA TYR A 145 9.42 -2.74 7.01
C TYR A 145 7.94 -2.47 7.25
N VAL A 146 7.53 -1.20 7.17
CA VAL A 146 6.12 -0.80 7.34
C VAL A 146 5.22 -1.46 6.30
N TYR A 147 5.64 -1.54 5.05
CA TYR A 147 4.92 -2.26 4.01
C TYR A 147 4.71 -3.73 4.37
N TYR A 148 5.74 -4.46 4.82
CA TYR A 148 5.58 -5.88 5.20
C TYR A 148 4.73 -6.07 6.45
N VAL A 149 4.82 -5.16 7.42
CA VAL A 149 3.93 -5.16 8.60
C VAL A 149 2.47 -4.99 8.19
N LEU A 150 2.17 -4.02 7.31
CA LEU A 150 0.82 -3.77 6.81
C LEU A 150 0.31 -4.89 5.91
N LEU A 151 1.17 -5.43 5.04
CA LEU A 151 0.88 -6.59 4.19
C LEU A 151 0.51 -7.82 5.04
N ASN A 152 1.25 -8.07 6.11
CA ASN A 152 0.96 -9.18 7.04
C ASN A 152 -0.25 -8.91 7.95
N SER A 153 -0.63 -7.63 8.10
CA SER A 153 -1.81 -7.21 8.85
C SER A 153 -3.09 -7.20 8.01
N TYR A 154 -3.06 -7.70 6.76
CA TYR A 154 -4.20 -7.67 5.84
C TYR A 154 -5.48 -8.23 6.48
N GLU A 155 -5.43 -9.38 7.16
CA GLU A 155 -6.62 -9.95 7.82
C GLU A 155 -7.19 -8.99 8.87
N LYS A 156 -6.34 -8.31 9.67
CA LYS A 156 -6.78 -7.31 10.65
C LYS A 156 -7.38 -6.08 9.97
N LEU A 157 -6.76 -5.58 8.89
CA LEU A 157 -7.25 -4.44 8.12
C LEU A 157 -8.58 -4.74 7.42
N PHE A 158 -8.70 -5.94 6.85
CA PHE A 158 -9.90 -6.42 6.17
C PHE A 158 -11.05 -6.67 7.15
N LEU A 159 -10.78 -7.30 8.29
CA LEU A 159 -11.77 -7.47 9.36
C LEU A 159 -12.22 -6.12 9.93
N TRP A 160 -11.30 -5.18 10.16
CA TRP A 160 -11.64 -3.83 10.60
C TRP A 160 -12.57 -3.10 9.61
N TYR A 161 -12.33 -3.27 8.31
CA TYR A 161 -13.22 -2.74 7.26
C TYR A 161 -14.62 -3.35 7.32
N LEU A 162 -14.74 -4.67 7.47
CA LEU A 162 -16.03 -5.36 7.55
C LEU A 162 -16.85 -4.99 8.81
N VAL A 163 -16.17 -4.66 9.91
CA VAL A 163 -16.81 -4.29 11.18
C VAL A 163 -17.24 -2.81 11.23
N GLY A 164 -16.93 -2.01 10.20
CA GLY A 164 -17.59 -0.72 9.98
C GLY A 164 -17.15 0.42 10.91
N HIS A 165 -15.93 0.38 11.46
CA HIS A 165 -15.38 1.46 12.27
C HIS A 165 -15.06 2.70 11.41
N LYS A 166 -16.08 3.51 11.12
CA LYS A 166 -15.94 4.85 10.56
C LYS A 166 -15.35 5.79 11.60
N LYS A 167 -14.03 6.03 11.56
CA LYS A 167 -13.34 7.32 11.81
C LYS A 167 -11.82 7.14 11.94
N ILE A 168 -11.08 7.93 11.16
CA ILE A 168 -9.80 8.52 11.58
C ILE A 168 -10.15 9.93 12.06
#